data_AF-A0A957B265-F1
#
_entry.id   AF-A0A957B265-F1
#
_cell.length_a   1.000
_cell.length_b   1.000
_cell.length_c   1.000
_cell.angle_alpha   90.00
_cell.angle_beta   90.00
_cell.angle_gamma   90.00
#
_symmetry.space_group_name_H-M   'P 1'
#
loop_
_entity.id
_entity.type
_entity.pdbx_description
1 polymer ?
#
loop_
_entity_poly.entity_id
_entity_poly.type
_entity_poly.pdbx_seq_one_letter_code
_entity_poly.pdbx_strand_id
1 'polypeptide(L)'
;MKTSDNSITGIGFIGLAMLIFSLQGIAVKWIGGDYSIMEIVLFRSVVAMPITLLLYRLEGGRGLPKTQQPFLEYVRGFFLFLSYTTAFMALAALPLAEVDAIRFSGPLMITLLSVFILGEQVQRYRWVALIVGFIGVLFIVRPGTATFNLGSVFALISVVFYAFSVLITRKLQETDSSATQAYYSSLVYLVAAIILNPLAYFVPEMGDVHPSLAFLLRAWNPPTLIDVLVMFGLGFVWAGGMYFIARAYSTAPASVVAPFEYVSLPINVVWGFLFFQEIPLPATWIGAALTIGSGLYILRRDQQIKSRKAKLKET
;
A
#
# COMPACT_ATOMS: atom_id res chain seq x y z
N MET A 1 6.93 -3.35 30.62
CA MET A 1 7.76 -2.14 30.55
C MET A 1 6.89 -1.06 29.91
N LYS A 2 6.45 -0.04 30.68
CA LYS A 2 5.72 1.12 30.14
C LYS A 2 6.67 1.85 29.20
N THR A 3 6.61 1.59 27.90
CA THR A 3 7.29 2.41 26.90
C THR A 3 6.75 3.82 27.06
N SER A 4 7.59 4.76 27.50
CA SER A 4 7.31 6.18 27.36
C SER A 4 6.91 6.42 25.90
N ASP A 5 5.73 6.98 25.65
CA ASP A 5 5.25 7.35 24.32
C ASP A 5 6.25 8.31 23.67
N ASN A 6 7.24 7.78 22.95
CA ASN A 6 8.25 8.60 22.29
C ASN A 6 7.73 8.94 20.89
N SER A 7 6.72 9.82 20.89
CA SER A 7 5.99 10.23 19.69
C SER A 7 6.92 10.70 18.57
N ILE A 8 8.02 11.38 18.91
CA ILE A 8 9.02 11.86 17.94
C ILE A 8 9.71 10.67 17.25
N THR A 9 10.08 9.64 18.00
CA THR A 9 10.70 8.42 17.44
C THR A 9 9.74 7.68 16.52
N GLY A 10 8.46 7.54 16.91
CA GLY A 10 7.44 6.93 16.06
C GLY A 10 7.20 7.70 14.76
N ILE A 11 7.17 9.04 14.83
CA ILE A 11 7.07 9.93 13.66
C ILE A 11 8.32 9.79 12.76
N GLY A 12 9.51 9.71 13.36
CA GLY A 12 10.75 9.49 12.61
C GLY A 12 10.74 8.16 11.85
N PHE A 13 10.29 7.08 12.48
CA PHE A 13 10.19 5.77 11.84
C PHE A 13 9.18 5.75 10.68
N ILE A 14 8.00 6.35 10.84
CA ILE A 14 7.02 6.37 9.75
C ILE A 14 7.48 7.25 8.59
N GLY A 15 8.11 8.39 8.88
CA GLY A 15 8.69 9.25 7.84
C GLY A 15 9.78 8.53 7.04
N LEU A 16 10.67 7.80 7.72
CA LEU A 16 11.68 6.98 7.07
C LEU A 16 11.05 5.83 6.26
N ALA A 17 9.99 5.19 6.77
CA ALA A 17 9.25 4.18 6.02
C ALA A 17 8.65 4.75 4.73
N MET A 18 8.02 5.93 4.79
CA MET A 18 7.45 6.59 3.61
C MET A 18 8.53 6.94 2.59
N LEU A 19 9.69 7.41 3.05
CA LEU A 19 10.83 7.68 2.17
C LEU A 19 11.33 6.40 1.51
N ILE A 20 11.50 5.31 2.26
CA ILE A 20 11.95 4.02 1.70
C ILE A 20 10.93 3.48 0.69
N PHE A 21 9.63 3.49 1.02
CA PHE A 21 8.59 3.04 0.09
C PHE A 21 8.47 3.92 -1.15
N SER A 22 8.78 5.22 -1.05
CA SER A 22 8.78 6.09 -2.23
C SER A 22 9.83 5.66 -3.28
N LEU A 23 10.97 5.12 -2.85
CA LEU A 23 11.99 4.57 -3.75
C LEU A 23 11.46 3.38 -4.57
N GLN A 24 10.52 2.61 -4.02
CA GLN A 24 9.86 1.53 -4.76
C GLN A 24 9.09 2.07 -5.96
N GLY A 25 8.38 3.19 -5.80
CA GLY A 25 7.64 3.81 -6.90
C GLY A 25 8.55 4.24 -8.04
N ILE A 26 9.67 4.88 -7.71
CA ILE A 26 10.67 5.34 -8.70
C ILE A 26 11.24 4.14 -9.45
N ALA A 27 11.78 3.16 -8.72
CA ALA A 27 12.47 2.02 -9.31
C ALA A 27 11.52 1.18 -10.18
N VAL A 28 10.31 0.90 -9.70
CA VAL A 28 9.32 0.13 -10.48
C VAL A 28 8.89 0.89 -11.73
N LYS A 29 8.71 2.21 -11.65
CA LYS A 29 8.34 3.02 -12.82
C LYS A 29 9.47 3.13 -13.84
N TRP A 30 10.71 3.27 -13.36
CA TRP A 30 11.91 3.35 -14.18
C TRP A 30 12.10 2.10 -15.05
N ILE A 31 12.03 0.92 -14.44
CA ILE A 31 12.25 -0.36 -15.14
C ILE A 31 10.96 -0.95 -15.71
N GLY A 32 9.80 -0.39 -15.35
CA GLY A 32 8.48 -0.85 -15.79
C GLY A 32 8.20 -0.63 -17.28
N GLY A 33 9.11 0.06 -18.01
CA GLY A 33 9.11 0.14 -19.46
C GLY A 33 9.65 -1.12 -20.16
N ASP A 34 10.50 -1.89 -19.48
CA ASP A 34 11.23 -3.02 -20.10
C ASP A 34 10.82 -4.39 -19.56
N TYR A 35 10.32 -4.45 -18.31
CA TYR A 35 10.01 -5.70 -17.62
C TYR A 35 8.55 -5.78 -17.19
N SER A 36 8.04 -6.99 -17.00
CA SER A 36 6.68 -7.19 -16.49
C SER A 36 6.60 -6.97 -14.98
N ILE A 37 5.41 -6.67 -14.45
CA ILE A 37 5.19 -6.57 -12.99
C ILE A 37 5.57 -7.89 -12.31
N MET A 38 5.21 -9.02 -12.92
CA MET A 38 5.43 -10.35 -12.34
C MET A 38 6.92 -10.69 -12.29
N GLU A 39 7.69 -10.28 -13.29
CA GLU A 39 9.14 -10.39 -13.31
C GLU A 39 9.79 -9.59 -12.19
N ILE A 40 9.45 -8.31 -12.05
CA ILE A 40 9.97 -7.45 -10.96
C ILE A 40 9.62 -8.05 -9.59
N VAL A 41 8.38 -8.50 -9.43
CA VAL A 41 7.90 -9.11 -8.18
C VAL A 41 8.62 -10.41 -7.87
N LEU A 42 8.99 -11.21 -8.88
CA LEU A 42 9.73 -12.46 -8.69
C LEU A 42 11.08 -12.21 -7.99
N PHE A 43 11.95 -11.39 -8.61
CA PHE A 43 13.28 -11.08 -8.07
C PHE A 43 13.20 -10.43 -6.69
N ARG A 44 12.29 -9.47 -6.54
CA ARG A 44 12.00 -8.82 -5.26
C ARG A 44 11.60 -9.83 -4.17
N SER A 45 10.74 -10.80 -4.49
CA SER A 45 10.22 -11.79 -3.53
C SER A 45 11.27 -12.80 -3.09
N VAL A 46 12.21 -13.15 -3.98
CA VAL A 46 13.39 -13.99 -3.66
C VAL A 46 14.22 -13.36 -2.53
N VAL A 47 14.30 -12.04 -2.46
CA VAL A 47 15.03 -11.32 -1.39
C VAL A 47 14.13 -11.03 -0.18
N ALA A 48 12.87 -10.62 -0.41
CA ALA A 48 11.95 -10.28 0.67
C ALA A 48 11.63 -11.47 1.60
N MET A 49 11.54 -12.69 1.07
CA MET A 49 11.18 -13.87 1.83
C MET A 49 12.25 -14.29 2.87
N PRO A 50 13.55 -14.40 2.53
CA PRO A 50 14.60 -14.60 3.54
C PRO A 50 14.66 -13.49 4.59
N ILE A 51 14.46 -12.22 4.21
CA ILE A 51 14.52 -11.11 5.15
C ILE A 51 13.34 -11.14 6.12
N THR A 52 12.12 -11.41 5.66
CA THR A 52 10.97 -11.57 6.57
C THR A 52 11.11 -12.75 7.50
N LEU A 53 11.70 -13.85 7.03
CA LEU A 53 12.07 -14.97 7.89
C LEU A 53 13.12 -14.55 8.93
N LEU A 54 14.14 -13.78 8.54
CA LEU A 54 15.12 -13.23 9.48
C LEU A 54 14.45 -12.34 10.53
N LEU A 55 13.56 -11.43 10.13
CA LEU A 55 12.81 -10.59 11.06
C LEU A 55 11.97 -11.43 12.04
N TYR A 56 11.29 -12.48 11.55
CA TYR A 56 10.57 -13.43 12.40
C TYR A 56 11.48 -14.13 13.42
N ARG A 57 12.71 -14.49 13.01
CA ARG A 57 13.71 -15.08 13.91
C ARG A 57 14.21 -14.08 14.95
N LEU A 58 14.41 -12.82 14.57
CA LEU A 58 14.80 -11.73 15.48
C LEU A 58 13.69 -11.40 16.50
N GLU A 59 12.42 -11.66 16.16
CA GLU A 59 11.28 -11.60 17.10
C GLU A 59 11.22 -12.81 18.06
N GLY A 60 12.15 -13.76 17.97
CA GLY A 60 12.23 -14.95 18.84
C GLY A 60 11.53 -16.19 18.27
N GLY A 61 11.00 -16.12 17.06
CA GLY A 61 10.42 -17.26 16.35
C GLY A 61 11.46 -18.35 16.05
N ARG A 62 11.04 -19.62 16.05
CA ARG A 62 11.86 -20.77 15.65
C ARG A 62 11.20 -21.51 14.50
N GLY A 63 12.00 -22.03 13.57
CA GLY A 63 11.50 -22.71 12.38
C GLY A 63 10.91 -21.74 11.36
N LEU A 64 9.99 -22.24 10.54
CA LEU A 64 9.17 -21.42 9.65
C LEU A 64 7.99 -20.81 10.43
N PRO A 65 7.55 -19.58 10.09
CA PRO A 65 6.35 -19.00 10.66
C PRO A 65 5.15 -19.93 10.50
N LYS A 66 4.38 -20.10 11.58
CA LYS A 66 3.14 -20.87 11.60
C LYS A 66 2.02 -19.97 12.06
N THR A 67 0.85 -20.13 11.45
CA THR A 67 -0.40 -19.47 11.83
C THR A 67 -1.44 -20.52 12.21
N GLN A 68 -2.36 -20.14 13.10
CA GLN A 68 -3.54 -20.94 13.42
C GLN A 68 -4.65 -20.79 12.36
N GLN A 69 -4.57 -19.75 11.51
CA GLN A 69 -5.59 -19.39 10.52
C GLN A 69 -5.00 -19.30 9.10
N PRO A 70 -4.41 -20.39 8.56
CA PRO A 70 -3.67 -20.37 7.30
C PRO A 70 -4.49 -19.88 6.11
N PHE A 71 -5.77 -20.24 6.04
CA PHE A 71 -6.67 -19.77 4.99
C PHE A 71 -6.75 -18.23 4.96
N LEU A 72 -6.90 -17.59 6.12
CA LEU A 72 -7.00 -16.14 6.20
C LEU A 72 -5.68 -15.45 5.86
N GLU A 73 -4.53 -16.02 6.23
CA GLU A 73 -3.22 -15.49 5.82
C GLU A 73 -3.03 -15.54 4.30
N TYR A 74 -3.39 -16.66 3.65
CA TYR A 74 -3.30 -16.76 2.19
C TYR A 74 -4.28 -15.83 1.47
N VAL A 75 -5.53 -15.73 1.93
CA VAL A 75 -6.52 -14.80 1.35
C VAL A 75 -6.11 -13.35 1.56
N ARG A 76 -5.57 -13.00 2.74
CA ARG A 76 -5.00 -11.68 3.02
C ARG A 76 -3.84 -11.36 2.08
N GLY A 77 -2.90 -12.29 1.94
CA GLY A 77 -1.75 -12.18 1.05
C GLY A 77 -2.17 -12.03 -0.41
N PHE A 78 -3.20 -12.76 -0.83
CA PHE A 78 -3.77 -12.68 -2.18
C PHE A 78 -4.42 -11.32 -2.46
N PHE A 79 -5.24 -10.79 -1.55
CA PHE A 79 -5.77 -9.44 -1.69
C PHE A 79 -4.66 -8.38 -1.67
N LEU A 80 -3.64 -8.56 -0.84
CA LEU A 80 -2.49 -7.65 -0.84
C LEU A 80 -1.74 -7.71 -2.17
N PHE A 81 -1.56 -8.90 -2.74
CA PHE A 81 -0.96 -9.12 -4.06
C PHE A 81 -1.76 -8.41 -5.15
N LEU A 82 -3.08 -8.63 -5.23
CA LEU A 82 -3.93 -7.96 -6.21
C LEU A 82 -3.90 -6.45 -6.05
N SER A 83 -3.87 -5.96 -4.81
CA SER A 83 -3.74 -4.54 -4.52
C SER A 83 -2.45 -3.95 -5.10
N TYR A 84 -1.28 -4.51 -4.77
CA TYR A 84 -0.02 -3.97 -5.27
C TYR A 84 0.14 -4.12 -6.78
N THR A 85 -0.29 -5.25 -7.34
CA THR A 85 -0.26 -5.48 -8.80
C THR A 85 -1.06 -4.39 -9.52
N THR A 86 -2.31 -4.15 -9.10
CA THR A 86 -3.14 -3.10 -9.71
C THR A 86 -2.64 -1.68 -9.42
N ALA A 87 -2.01 -1.43 -8.28
CA ALA A 87 -1.35 -0.15 -8.01
C ALA A 87 -0.16 0.10 -8.97
N PHE A 88 0.63 -0.93 -9.27
CA PHE A 88 1.73 -0.83 -10.24
C PHE A 88 1.22 -0.70 -11.68
N MET A 89 0.13 -1.37 -12.03
CA MET A 89 -0.57 -1.15 -13.30
C MET A 89 -1.01 0.32 -13.43
N ALA A 90 -1.51 0.94 -12.36
CA ALA A 90 -1.84 2.36 -12.36
C ALA A 90 -0.60 3.25 -12.57
N LEU A 91 0.51 2.90 -11.89
CA LEU A 91 1.78 3.63 -11.96
C LEU A 91 2.40 3.67 -13.37
N ALA A 92 2.15 2.64 -14.19
CA ALA A 92 2.58 2.62 -15.58
C ALA A 92 1.85 3.67 -16.46
N ALA A 93 0.69 4.16 -16.04
CA ALA A 93 -0.13 5.09 -16.83
C ALA A 93 -0.34 6.46 -16.18
N LEU A 94 -0.01 6.61 -14.89
CA LEU A 94 -0.25 7.83 -14.12
C LEU A 94 1.03 8.36 -13.47
N PRO A 95 1.09 9.67 -13.19
CA PRO A 95 2.13 10.25 -12.35
C PRO A 95 2.19 9.62 -10.95
N LEU A 96 3.39 9.58 -10.37
CA LEU A 96 3.63 9.00 -9.02
C LEU A 96 2.68 9.60 -7.97
N ALA A 97 2.55 10.93 -7.98
CA ALA A 97 1.70 11.67 -7.05
C ALA A 97 0.20 11.39 -7.23
N GLU A 98 -0.26 11.12 -8.46
CA GLU A 98 -1.68 10.81 -8.72
C GLU A 98 -2.06 9.44 -8.18
N VAL A 99 -1.21 8.44 -8.36
CA VAL A 99 -1.41 7.09 -7.79
C VAL A 99 -1.50 7.18 -6.27
N ASP A 100 -0.58 7.89 -5.63
CA ASP A 100 -0.58 8.05 -4.16
C ASP A 100 -1.82 8.81 -3.66
N ALA A 101 -2.19 9.90 -4.33
CA ALA A 101 -3.37 10.68 -3.96
C ALA A 101 -4.67 9.89 -4.05
N ILE A 102 -4.82 9.02 -5.07
CA ILE A 102 -5.96 8.09 -5.16
C ILE A 102 -5.90 7.07 -4.02
N ARG A 103 -4.72 6.51 -3.74
CA ARG A 103 -4.53 5.50 -2.68
C ARG A 103 -4.80 6.02 -1.27
N PHE A 104 -4.71 7.33 -1.04
CA PHE A 104 -5.16 7.94 0.21
C PHE A 104 -6.66 7.86 0.47
N SER A 105 -7.46 7.38 -0.49
CA SER A 105 -8.84 6.94 -0.22
C SER A 105 -8.94 5.60 0.52
N GLY A 106 -7.82 4.91 0.76
CA GLY A 106 -7.71 3.67 1.55
C GLY A 106 -8.53 3.65 2.85
N PRO A 107 -8.31 4.62 3.77
CA PRO A 107 -9.08 4.69 5.03
C PRO A 107 -10.59 4.82 4.82
N LEU A 108 -11.03 5.50 3.76
CA LEU A 108 -12.44 5.65 3.41
C LEU A 108 -13.01 4.30 2.97
N MET A 109 -12.30 3.60 2.09
CA MET A 109 -12.70 2.27 1.63
C MET A 109 -12.74 1.25 2.77
N ILE A 110 -11.75 1.27 3.67
CA ILE A 110 -11.74 0.43 4.87
C ILE A 110 -12.96 0.71 5.75
N THR A 111 -13.28 1.99 5.97
CA THR A 111 -14.44 2.39 6.77
C THR A 111 -15.76 1.97 6.12
N LEU A 112 -15.87 2.07 4.80
CA LEU A 112 -17.05 1.64 4.05
C LEU A 112 -17.23 0.11 4.13
N LEU A 113 -16.18 -0.65 3.86
CA LEU A 113 -16.23 -2.11 3.86
C LEU A 113 -16.37 -2.71 5.27
N SER A 114 -15.90 -2.04 6.32
CA SER A 114 -16.08 -2.52 7.69
C SER A 114 -17.55 -2.58 8.11
N VAL A 115 -18.41 -1.72 7.54
CA VAL A 115 -19.87 -1.78 7.75
C VAL A 115 -20.44 -3.09 7.24
N PHE A 116 -20.10 -3.45 6.00
CA PHE A 116 -20.67 -4.62 5.33
C PHE A 116 -20.08 -5.94 5.84
N ILE A 117 -18.78 -5.95 6.17
CA ILE A 117 -18.06 -7.19 6.49
C ILE A 117 -18.02 -7.47 7.99
N LEU A 118 -17.86 -6.43 8.82
CA LEU A 118 -17.75 -6.55 10.27
C LEU A 118 -19.05 -6.16 10.99
N GLY A 119 -20.04 -5.62 10.29
CA GLY A 119 -21.29 -5.13 10.90
C GLY A 119 -21.06 -3.91 11.79
N GLU A 120 -19.97 -3.16 11.60
CA GLU A 120 -19.66 -1.98 12.41
C GLU A 120 -20.71 -0.88 12.21
N GLN A 121 -21.27 -0.36 13.30
CA GLN A 121 -22.17 0.79 13.23
C GLN A 121 -21.39 2.10 13.04
N VAL A 122 -21.60 2.73 11.89
CA VAL A 122 -20.88 3.95 11.50
C VAL A 122 -21.67 5.19 11.91
N GLN A 123 -21.02 6.03 12.71
CA GLN A 123 -21.58 7.30 13.15
C GLN A 123 -21.72 8.29 11.99
N ARG A 124 -22.73 9.17 12.06
CA ARG A 124 -23.08 10.13 10.99
C ARG A 124 -21.89 10.95 10.46
N TYR A 125 -20.94 11.35 11.32
CA TYR A 125 -19.80 12.14 10.89
C TYR A 125 -18.83 11.37 9.96
N ARG A 126 -18.75 10.04 10.10
CA ARG A 126 -17.93 9.20 9.20
C ARG A 126 -18.55 9.15 7.80
N TRP A 127 -19.87 9.10 7.69
CA TRP A 127 -20.57 9.18 6.40
C TRP A 127 -20.30 10.50 5.67
N VAL A 128 -20.35 11.63 6.39
CA VAL A 128 -19.99 12.93 5.80
C VAL A 128 -18.55 12.92 5.30
N ALA A 129 -17.62 12.39 6.08
CA ALA A 129 -16.22 12.28 5.68
C ALA A 129 -16.02 11.36 4.47
N LEU A 130 -16.75 10.23 4.39
CA LEU A 130 -16.75 9.35 3.23
C LEU A 130 -17.19 10.07 1.96
N ILE A 131 -18.27 10.86 2.03
CA ILE A 131 -18.78 11.63 0.88
C ILE A 131 -17.74 12.68 0.46
N VAL A 132 -17.20 13.46 1.40
CA VAL A 132 -16.19 14.50 1.11
C VAL A 132 -14.93 13.89 0.50
N GLY A 133 -14.44 12.79 1.08
CA GLY A 133 -13.27 12.09 0.57
C GLY A 133 -13.52 11.46 -0.79
N PHE A 134 -14.71 10.92 -1.05
CA PHE A 134 -15.10 10.40 -2.36
C PHE A 134 -15.16 11.51 -3.42
N ILE A 135 -15.68 12.70 -3.07
CA ILE A 135 -15.59 13.88 -3.95
C ILE A 135 -14.13 14.18 -4.28
N GLY A 136 -13.24 14.12 -3.28
CA GLY A 136 -11.80 14.25 -3.50
C GLY A 136 -11.25 13.26 -4.53
N VAL A 137 -11.64 11.99 -4.42
CA VAL A 137 -11.28 10.96 -5.42
C VAL A 137 -11.80 11.32 -6.81
N LEU A 138 -13.03 11.81 -6.95
CA LEU A 138 -13.58 12.22 -8.25
C LEU A 138 -12.82 13.38 -8.88
N PHE A 139 -12.28 14.31 -8.09
CA PHE A 139 -11.40 15.38 -8.59
C PHE A 139 -10.10 14.84 -9.18
N ILE A 140 -9.56 13.75 -8.62
CA ILE A 140 -8.32 13.13 -9.13
C ILE A 140 -8.62 12.31 -10.38
N VAL A 141 -9.63 11.43 -10.30
CA VAL A 141 -10.00 10.47 -11.35
C VAL A 141 -10.61 11.15 -12.58
N ARG A 142 -11.44 12.18 -12.39
CA ARG A 142 -12.12 12.97 -13.43
C ARG A 142 -12.82 12.11 -14.49
N PRO A 143 -13.75 11.22 -14.08
CA PRO A 143 -14.44 10.35 -15.01
C PRO A 143 -15.22 11.16 -16.06
N GLY A 144 -15.19 10.72 -17.32
CA GLY A 144 -15.92 11.37 -18.42
C GLY A 144 -15.26 12.64 -18.98
N THR A 145 -14.06 13.00 -18.53
CA THR A 145 -13.28 14.10 -19.10
C THR A 145 -12.29 13.61 -20.15
N ALA A 146 -11.79 14.50 -21.02
CA ALA A 146 -10.73 14.18 -21.98
C ALA A 146 -9.41 13.76 -21.31
N THR A 147 -9.20 14.12 -20.04
CA THR A 147 -8.02 13.75 -19.24
C THR A 147 -8.21 12.45 -18.44
N PHE A 148 -9.36 11.78 -18.56
CA PHE A 148 -9.60 10.51 -17.88
C PHE A 148 -8.65 9.43 -18.38
N ASN A 149 -8.02 8.70 -17.45
CA ASN A 149 -7.07 7.64 -17.76
C ASN A 149 -7.47 6.36 -17.02
N LEU A 150 -7.43 5.23 -17.74
CA LEU A 150 -7.81 3.91 -17.20
C LEU A 150 -6.92 3.49 -16.03
N GLY A 151 -5.69 3.99 -15.95
CA GLY A 151 -4.78 3.83 -14.81
C GLY A 151 -5.41 4.20 -13.46
N SER A 152 -6.29 5.22 -13.44
CA SER A 152 -6.98 5.64 -12.22
C SER A 152 -7.97 4.59 -11.71
N VAL A 153 -8.55 3.78 -12.60
CA VAL A 153 -9.43 2.67 -12.26
C VAL A 153 -8.62 1.56 -11.59
N PHE A 154 -7.44 1.24 -12.12
CA PHE A 154 -6.52 0.29 -11.47
C PHE A 154 -6.06 0.79 -10.10
N ALA A 155 -5.82 2.10 -9.92
CA ALA A 155 -5.52 2.67 -8.61
C ALA A 155 -6.69 2.51 -7.62
N LEU A 156 -7.94 2.71 -8.07
CA LEU A 156 -9.12 2.48 -7.22
C LEU A 156 -9.33 1.01 -6.86
N ILE A 157 -9.15 0.11 -7.83
CA ILE A 157 -9.20 -1.34 -7.59
C ILE A 157 -8.15 -1.73 -6.54
N SER A 158 -6.96 -1.14 -6.61
CA SER A 158 -5.90 -1.38 -5.63
C SER A 158 -6.34 -1.05 -4.21
N VAL A 159 -7.09 0.04 -4.04
CA VAL A 159 -7.62 0.51 -2.75
C VAL A 159 -8.66 -0.45 -2.19
N VAL A 160 -9.53 -0.98 -3.04
CA VAL A 160 -10.54 -1.98 -2.65
C VAL A 160 -9.87 -3.25 -2.12
N PHE A 161 -8.93 -3.82 -2.87
CA PHE A 161 -8.20 -5.02 -2.44
C PHE A 161 -7.34 -4.76 -1.20
N TYR A 162 -6.72 -3.58 -1.10
CA TYR A 162 -6.00 -3.18 0.10
C TYR A 162 -6.92 -3.17 1.32
N ALA A 163 -8.12 -2.62 1.20
CA ALA A 163 -9.09 -2.56 2.29
C ALA A 163 -9.52 -3.95 2.76
N PHE A 164 -9.77 -4.89 1.84
CA PHE A 164 -10.00 -6.30 2.21
C PHE A 164 -8.82 -6.89 3.00
N SER A 165 -7.59 -6.69 2.52
CA SER A 165 -6.39 -7.17 3.20
C SER A 165 -6.27 -6.57 4.61
N VAL A 166 -6.56 -5.29 4.80
CA VAL A 166 -6.55 -4.63 6.12
C VAL A 166 -7.63 -5.19 7.05
N LEU A 167 -8.84 -5.44 6.55
CA LEU A 167 -9.91 -6.01 7.38
C LEU A 167 -9.59 -7.44 7.84
N ILE A 168 -8.95 -8.25 6.99
CA ILE A 168 -8.47 -9.58 7.40
C ILE A 168 -7.28 -9.46 8.36
N THR A 169 -6.37 -8.50 8.12
CA THR A 169 -5.25 -8.21 9.03
C THR A 169 -5.75 -7.95 10.45
N ARG A 170 -6.83 -7.18 10.62
CA ARG A 170 -7.43 -6.93 11.95
C ARG A 170 -7.86 -8.20 12.67
N LYS A 171 -8.36 -9.21 11.93
CA LYS A 171 -8.73 -10.51 12.52
C LYS A 171 -7.51 -11.36 12.90
N LEU A 172 -6.43 -11.26 12.14
CA LEU A 172 -5.19 -12.02 12.36
C LEU A 172 -4.24 -11.38 13.38
N GLN A 173 -4.37 -10.09 13.66
CA GLN A 173 -3.51 -9.38 14.64
C GLN A 173 -3.59 -9.95 16.06
N GLU A 174 -4.66 -10.68 16.40
CA GLU A 174 -4.81 -11.35 17.70
C GLU A 174 -4.01 -12.65 17.80
N THR A 175 -3.70 -13.30 16.66
CA THR A 175 -3.09 -14.63 16.61
C THR A 175 -1.69 -14.65 16.02
N ASP A 176 -1.39 -13.76 15.07
CA ASP A 176 -0.17 -13.81 14.26
C ASP A 176 0.66 -12.53 14.39
N SER A 177 1.99 -12.69 14.43
CA SER A 177 2.91 -11.54 14.45
C SER A 177 2.98 -10.84 13.08
N SER A 178 3.43 -9.58 13.08
CA SER A 178 3.63 -8.83 11.83
C SER A 178 4.63 -9.50 10.90
N ALA A 179 5.68 -10.13 11.44
CA ALA A 179 6.64 -10.89 10.64
C ALA A 179 6.03 -12.16 10.02
N THR A 180 5.15 -12.87 10.73
CA THR A 180 4.38 -14.01 10.19
C THR A 180 3.52 -13.55 9.00
N GLN A 181 2.74 -12.49 9.18
CA GLN A 181 1.89 -11.92 8.13
C GLN A 181 2.69 -11.49 6.89
N ALA A 182 3.86 -10.86 7.11
CA ALA A 182 4.78 -10.45 6.04
C ALA A 182 5.36 -11.64 5.28
N TYR A 183 5.72 -12.72 6.00
CA TYR A 183 6.22 -13.95 5.40
C TYR A 183 5.17 -14.61 4.50
N TYR A 184 3.93 -14.82 4.99
CA TYR A 184 2.84 -15.40 4.18
C TYR A 184 2.50 -14.53 2.98
N SER A 185 2.54 -13.20 3.12
CA SER A 185 2.37 -12.29 1.99
C SER A 185 3.47 -12.49 0.95
N SER A 186 4.74 -12.52 1.37
CA SER A 186 5.88 -12.73 0.46
C SER A 186 5.79 -14.08 -0.27
N LEU A 187 5.33 -15.11 0.43
CA LEU A 187 5.11 -16.44 -0.14
C LEU A 187 4.03 -16.41 -1.24
N VAL A 188 2.90 -15.73 -1.01
CA VAL A 188 1.86 -15.58 -2.02
C VAL A 188 2.38 -14.83 -3.26
N TYR A 189 3.15 -13.76 -3.07
CA TYR A 189 3.74 -13.01 -4.18
C TYR A 189 4.71 -13.87 -4.99
N LEU A 190 5.58 -14.64 -4.32
CA LEU A 190 6.54 -15.53 -4.96
C LEU A 190 5.81 -16.61 -5.79
N VAL A 191 4.83 -17.27 -5.20
CA VAL A 191 4.04 -18.31 -5.88
C VAL A 191 3.25 -17.73 -7.05
N ALA A 192 2.60 -16.58 -6.87
CA ALA A 192 1.88 -15.90 -7.93
C ALA A 192 2.81 -15.49 -9.08
N ALA A 193 4.00 -14.96 -8.79
CA ALA A 193 4.98 -14.61 -9.81
C ALA A 193 5.48 -15.84 -10.58
N ILE A 194 5.78 -16.96 -9.90
CA ILE A 194 6.19 -18.21 -10.55
C ILE A 194 5.10 -18.77 -11.47
N ILE A 195 3.83 -18.67 -11.07
CA ILE A 195 2.70 -19.19 -11.85
C ILE A 195 2.35 -18.27 -13.02
N LEU A 196 2.29 -16.95 -12.79
CA LEU A 196 1.78 -15.99 -13.77
C LEU A 196 2.83 -15.58 -14.81
N ASN A 197 4.11 -15.58 -14.45
CA ASN A 197 5.17 -15.13 -15.35
C ASN A 197 5.32 -16.02 -16.62
N PRO A 198 5.28 -17.36 -16.53
CA PRO A 198 5.25 -18.21 -17.72
C PRO A 198 4.00 -18.02 -18.59
N LEU A 199 2.87 -17.60 -18.01
CA LEU A 199 1.64 -17.37 -18.76
C LEU A 199 1.77 -16.22 -19.76
N ALA A 200 2.65 -15.25 -19.50
CA ALA A 200 2.89 -14.12 -20.40
C ALA A 200 3.41 -14.56 -21.78
N TYR A 201 4.12 -15.69 -21.89
CA TYR A 201 4.55 -16.24 -23.18
C TYR A 201 3.41 -16.79 -24.04
N PHE A 202 2.28 -17.14 -23.42
CA PHE A 202 1.09 -17.63 -24.12
C PHE A 202 0.11 -16.51 -24.48
N VAL A 203 0.37 -15.28 -24.01
CA VAL A 203 -0.40 -14.10 -24.41
C VAL A 203 0.19 -13.60 -25.73
N PRO A 204 -0.58 -13.58 -26.83
CA PRO A 204 -0.10 -13.01 -28.09
C PRO A 204 0.35 -11.57 -27.87
N GLU A 205 1.36 -11.10 -28.60
CA GLU A 205 1.71 -9.69 -28.65
C GLU A 205 0.47 -8.89 -29.09
N MET A 206 -0.22 -8.33 -28.11
CA MET A 206 -1.36 -7.47 -28.34
C MET A 206 -0.77 -6.08 -28.60
N GLY A 207 -1.08 -5.49 -29.76
CA GLY A 207 -0.51 -4.23 -30.26
C GLY A 207 -0.74 -3.03 -29.34
N ASP A 208 -1.61 -2.08 -29.70
CA ASP A 208 -1.88 -0.86 -28.91
C ASP A 208 -2.68 -1.15 -27.62
N VAL A 209 -2.06 -1.86 -26.68
CA VAL A 209 -2.63 -2.12 -25.35
C VAL A 209 -2.29 -0.98 -24.40
N HIS A 210 -3.25 -0.61 -23.56
CA HIS A 210 -3.07 0.41 -22.54
C HIS A 210 -1.83 0.12 -21.65
N PRO A 211 -0.99 1.12 -21.29
CA PRO A 211 0.27 0.90 -20.55
C PRO A 211 0.12 0.04 -19.29
N SER A 212 -0.98 0.23 -18.55
CA SER A 212 -1.31 -0.57 -17.37
C SER A 212 -1.41 -2.07 -17.64
N LEU A 213 -2.03 -2.47 -18.75
CA LEU A 213 -2.20 -3.87 -19.14
C LEU A 213 -0.93 -4.40 -19.79
N ALA A 214 -0.25 -3.58 -20.59
CA ALA A 214 1.04 -3.93 -21.17
C ALA A 214 2.05 -4.27 -20.07
N PHE A 215 2.08 -3.52 -18.97
CA PHE A 215 2.98 -3.80 -17.85
C PHE A 215 2.71 -5.15 -17.16
N LEU A 216 1.45 -5.59 -17.12
CA LEU A 216 1.09 -6.90 -16.56
C LEU A 216 1.42 -8.05 -17.52
N LEU A 217 1.11 -7.88 -18.81
CA LEU A 217 1.13 -8.94 -19.82
C LEU A 217 2.46 -9.05 -20.57
N ARG A 218 3.41 -8.14 -20.33
CA ARG A 218 4.70 -8.16 -21.00
C ARG A 218 5.40 -9.51 -20.81
N ALA A 219 5.90 -10.07 -21.91
CA ALA A 219 6.71 -11.26 -21.87
C ALA A 219 8.01 -11.01 -21.09
N TRP A 220 8.53 -12.06 -20.48
CA TRP A 220 9.79 -11.98 -19.74
C TRP A 220 10.93 -11.55 -20.66
N ASN A 221 11.70 -10.57 -20.20
CA ASN A 221 12.83 -10.03 -20.92
C ASN A 221 14.09 -10.20 -20.06
N PRO A 222 15.13 -10.94 -20.50
CA PRO A 222 16.31 -11.19 -19.66
C PRO A 222 16.92 -9.87 -19.14
N PRO A 223 16.89 -9.64 -17.82
CA PRO A 223 17.24 -8.33 -17.28
C PRO A 223 18.75 -8.08 -17.30
N THR A 224 19.13 -6.81 -17.45
CA THR A 224 20.52 -6.39 -17.30
C THR A 224 20.99 -6.58 -15.85
N LEU A 225 22.30 -6.66 -15.63
CA LEU A 225 22.84 -6.78 -14.26
C LEU A 225 22.38 -5.64 -13.34
N ILE A 226 22.29 -4.42 -13.86
CA ILE A 226 21.84 -3.25 -13.10
C ILE A 226 20.36 -3.42 -12.70
N ASP A 227 19.50 -3.83 -13.64
CA ASP A 227 18.08 -4.00 -13.38
C ASP A 227 17.80 -5.14 -12.39
N VAL A 228 18.56 -6.24 -12.49
CA VAL A 228 18.52 -7.31 -11.49
C VAL A 228 18.87 -6.79 -10.09
N LEU A 229 19.93 -5.97 -9.97
CA LEU A 229 20.30 -5.36 -8.69
C LEU A 229 19.21 -4.42 -8.16
N VAL A 230 18.57 -3.64 -9.04
CA VAL A 230 17.43 -2.79 -8.67
C VAL A 230 16.26 -3.64 -8.17
N MET A 231 15.87 -4.68 -8.90
CA MET A 231 14.77 -5.58 -8.52
C MET A 231 15.04 -6.33 -7.22
N PHE A 232 16.28 -6.79 -6.98
CA PHE A 232 16.66 -7.34 -5.68
C PHE A 232 16.65 -6.28 -4.58
N GLY A 233 17.11 -5.06 -4.87
CA GLY A 233 17.01 -3.89 -4.00
C GLY A 233 15.58 -3.61 -3.54
N LEU A 234 14.58 -3.79 -4.40
CA LEU A 234 13.17 -3.65 -4.05
C LEU A 234 12.73 -4.62 -2.94
N GLY A 235 13.37 -5.78 -2.81
CA GLY A 235 13.12 -6.73 -1.72
C GLY A 235 13.54 -6.16 -0.36
N PHE A 236 14.71 -5.51 -0.31
CA PHE A 236 15.18 -4.79 0.87
C PHE A 236 14.32 -3.58 1.20
N VAL A 237 13.94 -2.79 0.17
CA VAL A 237 13.04 -1.64 0.32
C VAL A 237 11.75 -2.05 1.01
N TRP A 238 11.14 -3.15 0.59
CA TRP A 238 9.90 -3.59 1.20
C TRP A 238 10.06 -4.14 2.62
N ALA A 239 11.07 -4.98 2.85
CA ALA A 239 11.30 -5.53 4.18
C ALA A 239 11.67 -4.42 5.18
N GLY A 240 12.53 -3.48 4.77
CA GLY A 240 12.89 -2.30 5.55
C GLY A 240 11.70 -1.38 5.81
N GLY A 241 10.90 -1.09 4.78
CA GLY A 241 9.69 -0.27 4.92
C GLY A 241 8.68 -0.90 5.90
N MET A 242 8.42 -2.20 5.78
CA MET A 242 7.53 -2.91 6.72
C MET A 242 8.07 -2.92 8.15
N TYR A 243 9.37 -3.12 8.32
CA TYR A 243 10.01 -3.02 9.64
C TYR A 243 9.83 -1.65 10.28
N PHE A 244 10.07 -0.57 9.53
CA PHE A 244 9.92 0.79 10.05
C PHE A 244 8.45 1.17 10.33
N ILE A 245 7.50 0.71 9.51
CA ILE A 245 6.06 0.84 9.83
C ILE A 245 5.75 0.15 11.17
N ALA A 246 6.17 -1.12 11.34
CA ALA A 246 5.92 -1.87 12.57
C ALA A 246 6.55 -1.19 13.79
N ARG A 247 7.77 -0.64 13.65
CA ARG A 247 8.43 0.15 14.70
C ARG A 247 7.72 1.45 15.01
N ALA A 248 7.22 2.17 14.00
CA ALA A 248 6.46 3.40 14.22
C ALA A 248 5.20 3.15 15.05
N TYR A 249 4.40 2.15 14.67
CA TYR A 249 3.15 1.82 15.35
C TYR A 249 3.33 1.15 16.72
N SER A 250 4.50 0.60 17.02
CA SER A 250 4.82 0.05 18.35
C SER A 250 5.45 1.07 19.31
N THR A 251 5.94 2.21 18.81
CA THR A 251 6.64 3.23 19.64
C THR A 251 5.79 4.46 19.94
N ALA A 252 4.73 4.69 19.17
CA ALA A 252 3.82 5.80 19.38
C ALA A 252 2.37 5.41 19.05
N PRO A 253 1.36 6.10 19.63
CA PRO A 253 -0.03 5.83 19.32
C PRO A 253 -0.30 5.96 17.82
N ALA A 254 -1.04 5.00 17.24
CA ALA A 254 -1.38 4.98 15.81
C ALA A 254 -1.96 6.30 15.31
N SER A 255 -2.69 7.02 16.16
CA SER A 255 -3.31 8.29 15.82
C SER A 255 -2.34 9.48 15.76
N VAL A 256 -1.14 9.35 16.32
CA VAL A 256 -0.05 10.32 16.15
C VAL A 256 0.73 9.98 14.88
N VAL A 257 0.93 8.69 14.60
CA VAL A 257 1.74 8.19 13.49
C VAL A 257 1.03 8.28 12.14
N ALA A 258 -0.22 7.85 12.05
CA ALA A 258 -0.96 7.72 10.79
C ALA A 258 -1.02 9.00 9.92
N PRO A 259 -1.18 10.22 10.48
CA PRO A 259 -1.13 11.45 9.68
C PRO A 259 0.18 11.66 8.91
N PHE A 260 1.30 11.12 9.39
CA PHE A 260 2.60 11.29 8.75
C PHE A 260 2.82 10.34 7.57
N GLU A 261 1.95 9.34 7.38
CA GLU A 261 1.97 8.53 6.16
C GLU A 261 1.68 9.38 4.92
N TYR A 262 0.90 10.46 5.06
CA TYR A 262 0.58 11.39 3.98
C TYR A 262 1.78 12.19 3.46
N VAL A 263 2.92 12.16 4.17
CA VAL A 263 4.19 12.75 3.70
C VAL A 263 4.72 12.03 2.45
N SER A 264 4.24 10.82 2.13
CA SER A 264 4.59 10.15 0.87
C SER A 264 4.21 10.98 -0.36
N LEU A 265 3.13 11.78 -0.31
CA LEU A 265 2.68 12.59 -1.44
C LEU A 265 3.69 13.67 -1.84
N PRO A 266 4.10 14.61 -0.97
CA PRO A 266 5.12 15.59 -1.35
C PRO A 266 6.45 14.93 -1.76
N ILE A 267 6.83 13.82 -1.13
CA ILE A 267 8.00 13.04 -1.54
C ILE A 267 7.84 12.54 -2.99
N ASN A 268 6.70 11.95 -3.32
CA ASN A 268 6.42 11.42 -4.66
C ASN A 268 6.19 12.50 -5.72
N VAL A 269 5.78 13.71 -5.33
CA VAL A 269 5.80 14.89 -6.21
C VAL A 269 7.24 15.27 -6.56
N VAL A 270 8.13 15.35 -5.56
CA VAL A 270 9.55 15.64 -5.78
C VAL A 270 10.19 14.58 -6.67
N TRP A 271 9.93 13.31 -6.41
CA TRP A 271 10.45 12.22 -7.26
C TRP A 271 9.89 12.22 -8.67
N GLY A 272 8.58 12.44 -8.82
CA GLY A 272 7.93 12.60 -10.12
C GLY A 272 8.57 13.71 -10.94
N PHE A 273 8.81 14.87 -10.33
CA PHE A 273 9.47 15.99 -11.00
C PHE A 273 10.93 15.67 -11.37
N LEU A 274 11.73 15.17 -10.41
CA LEU A 274 13.17 14.95 -10.62
C LEU A 274 13.47 13.87 -11.67
N PHE A 275 12.75 12.75 -11.65
CA PHE A 275 13.06 11.59 -12.50
C PHE A 275 12.19 11.50 -13.76
N PHE A 276 10.96 12.01 -13.72
CA PHE A 276 9.98 11.83 -14.80
C PHE A 276 9.44 13.14 -15.36
N GLN A 277 9.91 14.31 -14.88
CA GLN A 277 9.40 15.63 -15.26
C GLN A 277 7.88 15.77 -15.08
N GLU A 278 7.33 15.06 -14.09
CA GLU A 278 5.91 15.03 -13.80
C GLU A 278 5.49 16.19 -12.91
N ILE A 279 4.50 16.95 -13.36
CA ILE A 279 3.87 18.02 -12.58
C ILE A 279 2.43 17.60 -12.28
N PRO A 280 2.07 17.39 -11.00
CA PRO A 280 0.70 17.03 -10.65
C PRO A 280 -0.28 18.14 -11.05
N LEU A 281 -1.39 17.74 -11.65
CA LEU A 281 -2.45 18.66 -12.05
C LEU A 281 -3.09 19.34 -10.82
N PRO A 282 -3.65 20.57 -10.97
CA PRO A 282 -4.32 21.26 -9.87
C PRO A 282 -5.41 20.43 -9.18
N ALA A 283 -6.15 19.63 -9.95
CA ALA A 283 -7.19 18.78 -9.36
C ALA A 283 -6.62 17.61 -8.53
N THR A 284 -5.38 17.18 -8.77
CA THR A 284 -4.69 16.20 -7.92
C THR A 284 -4.44 16.79 -6.53
N TRP A 285 -4.05 18.06 -6.45
CA TRP A 285 -3.89 18.77 -5.19
C TRP A 285 -5.21 18.97 -4.45
N ILE A 286 -6.25 19.42 -5.14
CA ILE A 286 -7.59 19.61 -4.56
C ILE A 286 -8.14 18.27 -4.06
N GLY A 287 -8.04 17.23 -4.89
CA GLY A 287 -8.50 15.89 -4.56
C GLY A 287 -7.76 15.29 -3.38
N ALA A 288 -6.42 15.41 -3.36
CA ALA A 288 -5.59 14.98 -2.24
C ALA A 288 -5.94 15.72 -0.94
N ALA A 289 -6.14 17.04 -0.99
CA ALA A 289 -6.53 17.81 0.18
C ALA A 289 -7.88 17.35 0.76
N LEU A 290 -8.84 17.03 -0.10
CA LEU A 290 -10.16 16.50 0.31
C LEU A 290 -10.05 15.08 0.88
N THR A 291 -9.32 14.17 0.23
CA THR A 291 -9.15 12.78 0.71
C THR A 291 -8.39 12.74 2.04
N ILE A 292 -7.23 13.39 2.11
CA ILE A 292 -6.40 13.48 3.33
C ILE A 292 -7.19 14.19 4.44
N GLY A 293 -7.82 15.32 4.14
CA GLY A 293 -8.62 16.08 5.10
C GLY A 293 -9.75 15.27 5.70
N SER A 294 -10.46 14.48 4.87
CA SER A 294 -11.52 13.58 5.33
C SER A 294 -11.00 12.46 6.24
N GLY A 295 -9.86 11.83 5.89
CA GLY A 295 -9.22 10.79 6.72
C GLY A 295 -8.76 11.33 8.07
N LEU A 296 -8.09 12.49 8.06
CA LEU A 296 -7.65 13.18 9.28
C LEU A 296 -8.84 13.62 10.16
N TYR A 297 -9.94 14.06 9.55
CA TYR A 297 -11.15 14.43 10.27
C TYR A 297 -11.76 13.21 11.00
N ILE A 298 -11.88 12.05 10.34
CA ILE A 298 -12.35 10.81 10.98
C ILE A 298 -11.45 10.47 12.16
N LEU A 299 -10.13 10.47 11.95
CA LEU A 299 -9.15 10.12 12.97
C LEU A 299 -9.25 11.03 14.21
N ARG A 300 -9.32 12.36 13.99
CA ARG A 300 -9.49 13.34 15.08
C ARG A 300 -10.80 13.14 15.83
N ARG A 301 -11.91 12.90 15.12
CA ARG A 301 -13.22 12.69 15.77
C ARG A 301 -13.26 11.41 16.59
N ASP A 302 -12.69 10.33 16.08
CA ASP A 302 -12.61 9.06 16.81
C ASP A 302 -11.80 9.20 18.10
N GLN A 303 -10.69 9.94 18.07
CA GLN A 303 -9.91 10.24 19.28
C GLN A 303 -10.72 11.01 20.32
N GLN A 304 -11.39 12.09 19.92
CA GLN A 304 -12.19 12.92 20.84
C GLN A 304 -13.30 12.11 21.52
N ILE A 305 -13.92 11.18 20.79
CA ILE A 305 -14.96 10.31 21.33
C ILE A 305 -14.37 9.31 22.31
N LYS A 306 -13.22 8.69 21.99
CA LYS A 306 -12.51 7.77 22.90
C LYS A 306 -12.08 8.48 24.18
N SER A 307 -11.50 9.68 24.09
CA SER A 307 -11.05 10.44 25.26
C SER A 307 -12.22 10.87 26.15
N ARG A 308 -13.36 11.26 25.55
CA ARG A 308 -14.58 11.61 26.32
C ARG A 308 -15.15 10.40 27.06
N LYS A 309 -15.17 9.22 26.42
CA LYS A 309 -15.61 7.97 27.06
C LYS A 309 -14.69 7.54 28.20
N ALA A 310 -13.38 7.76 28.07
CA ALA A 310 -12.43 7.47 29.16
C ALA A 310 -12.70 8.34 30.38
N LYS A 311 -12.85 9.67 30.21
CA LYS A 311 -13.15 10.60 31.31
C LYS A 311 -14.46 10.27 32.03
N LEU A 312 -15.50 9.85 31.29
CA LEU A 312 -16.79 9.46 31.86
C LEU A 312 -16.75 8.14 32.64
N LYS A 313 -15.74 7.29 32.45
CA LYS A 313 -15.54 6.07 33.25
C LYS A 313 -14.77 6.32 34.55
N GLU A 314 -14.11 7.47 34.66
CA GLU A 314 -13.30 7.86 35.84
C GLU A 314 -14.10 8.69 36.85
N THR A 315 -15.24 9.25 36.45
CA THR A 315 -16.28 9.88 37.30
C THR A 315 -17.40 8.90 37.62
#